data_AF-A0A7K4UTS2-F1
#
_entry.id   AF-A0A7K4UTS2-F1
#
_cell.length_a   1.000
_cell.length_b   1.000
_cell.length_c   1.000
_cell.angle_alpha   90.00
_cell.angle_beta   90.00
_cell.angle_gamma   90.00
#
_symmetry.space_group_name_H-M   'P 1'
#
loop_
_entity.id
_entity.type
_entity.pdbx_description
1 polymer ?
#
loop_
_entity_poly.entity_id
_entity_poly.type
_entity_poly.pdbx_seq_one_letter_code
_entity_poly.pdbx_strand_id
1 'polypeptide(L)'
;LSGLDPAQPYFQGTPTEVRLDKSDADFVDVIHTDSAPTIPNLGFGMSTAIGHLDFYPNGGVQMPGCDKNPISQIVDIDGIWEGTRDFVACNHLRSYKYYSDSIIYPDGFLGYPCASYDLFQAGNCFPCPEGGCPNMGHYADRFKDKFKSDLVKLYLNTAEAKDFPLWRYKISVTLSGKHKVKGYVNVALYGSDGNTKQYQITKGTLKPDNTYTAYIDADVNVGDITKVKFLWNNNLVNPTLPKLGAATITVDVGQNR
;
A
#
# COMPACT_ATOMS: atom_id res chain seq x y z
N LEU A 1 10.76 -18.49 -7.89
CA LEU A 1 10.48 -17.69 -9.11
C LEU A 1 9.72 -16.45 -8.69
N SER A 2 10.04 -15.28 -9.25
CA SER A 2 9.28 -14.07 -8.97
C SER A 2 8.52 -13.64 -10.23
N GLY A 3 7.20 -13.56 -10.16
CA GLY A 3 6.32 -13.10 -11.24
C GLY A 3 6.08 -11.60 -11.13
N LEU A 4 6.52 -10.82 -12.11
CA LEU A 4 6.37 -9.36 -12.13
C LEU A 4 5.25 -8.98 -13.09
N ASP A 5 4.07 -8.75 -12.52
CA ASP A 5 2.80 -8.51 -13.21
C ASP A 5 2.53 -9.47 -14.39
N PRO A 6 2.44 -10.79 -14.15
CA PRO A 6 2.27 -11.78 -15.21
C PRO A 6 1.10 -11.44 -16.14
N ALA A 7 1.28 -11.56 -17.45
CA ALA A 7 0.30 -11.09 -18.44
C ALA A 7 -1.03 -11.85 -18.35
N GLN A 8 -2.16 -11.14 -18.35
CA GLN A 8 -3.51 -11.70 -18.40
C GLN A 8 -3.87 -12.28 -19.78
N PRO A 9 -3.67 -11.56 -20.90
CA PRO A 9 -4.06 -12.05 -22.22
C PRO A 9 -3.46 -13.42 -22.51
N TYR A 10 -4.28 -14.36 -22.96
CA TYR A 10 -3.91 -15.73 -23.30
C TYR A 10 -3.49 -16.66 -22.14
N PHE A 11 -3.27 -16.17 -20.92
CA PHE A 11 -2.83 -16.99 -19.78
C PHE A 11 -3.86 -17.08 -18.63
N GLN A 12 -4.60 -16.02 -18.34
CA GLN A 12 -5.53 -16.07 -17.21
C GLN A 12 -6.69 -17.05 -17.49
N GLY A 13 -6.86 -18.03 -16.58
CA GLY A 13 -7.90 -19.05 -16.70
C GLY A 13 -7.47 -20.30 -17.47
N THR A 14 -6.24 -20.37 -17.98
CA THR A 14 -5.69 -21.59 -18.58
C THR A 14 -5.29 -22.62 -17.50
N PRO A 15 -5.09 -23.89 -17.88
CA PRO A 15 -4.46 -24.90 -17.01
C PRO A 15 -3.10 -24.43 -16.49
N THR A 16 -2.68 -24.95 -15.34
CA THR A 16 -1.40 -24.62 -14.68
C THR A 16 -0.19 -24.92 -15.57
N GLU A 17 -0.29 -25.88 -16.49
CA GLU A 17 0.78 -26.23 -17.44
C GLU A 17 1.11 -25.10 -18.44
N VAL A 18 0.21 -24.14 -18.62
CA VAL A 18 0.31 -23.08 -19.65
C VAL A 18 0.75 -21.73 -19.07
N ARG A 19 0.61 -21.54 -17.76
CA ARG A 19 0.83 -20.26 -17.07
C ARG A 19 1.75 -20.45 -15.87
N LEU A 20 2.26 -19.34 -15.34
CA LEU A 20 2.92 -19.37 -14.03
C LEU A 20 1.96 -19.92 -12.96
N ASP A 21 2.46 -20.84 -12.16
CA ASP A 21 1.78 -21.40 -11.00
C ASP A 21 2.76 -21.65 -9.84
N LYS A 22 2.24 -21.70 -8.62
CA LYS A 22 3.04 -21.99 -7.43
C LYS A 22 3.78 -23.32 -7.52
N SER A 23 3.30 -24.28 -8.31
CA SER A 23 3.99 -25.58 -8.52
C SER A 23 5.30 -25.48 -9.30
N ASP A 24 5.58 -24.36 -9.97
CA ASP A 24 6.70 -24.25 -10.91
C ASP A 24 8.07 -24.08 -10.21
N ALA A 25 8.08 -23.82 -8.90
CA ALA A 25 9.29 -23.75 -8.09
C ALA A 25 9.00 -23.97 -6.60
N ASP A 26 10.05 -24.25 -5.82
CA ASP A 26 9.97 -24.39 -4.35
C ASP A 26 9.33 -23.18 -3.65
N PHE A 27 9.44 -22.01 -4.27
CA PHE A 27 8.80 -20.78 -3.81
C PHE A 27 8.51 -19.88 -5.01
N VAL A 28 7.31 -19.31 -5.02
CA VAL A 28 6.83 -18.41 -6.07
C VAL A 28 6.20 -17.19 -5.41
N ASP A 29 6.71 -16.01 -5.69
CA ASP A 29 6.14 -14.73 -5.25
C ASP A 29 5.72 -13.90 -6.47
N VAL A 30 4.58 -13.23 -6.39
CA VAL A 30 3.99 -12.49 -7.53
C VAL A 30 3.65 -11.07 -7.11
N ILE A 31 3.98 -10.10 -7.96
CA ILE A 31 3.65 -8.69 -7.76
C ILE A 31 2.64 -8.27 -8.84
N HIS A 32 1.42 -7.90 -8.44
CA HIS A 32 0.35 -7.46 -9.33
C HIS A 32 0.27 -5.93 -9.33
N THR A 33 0.38 -5.30 -10.49
CA THR A 33 0.35 -3.84 -10.63
C THR A 33 -0.59 -3.31 -11.71
N ASP A 34 -1.07 -4.16 -12.63
CA ASP A 34 -2.02 -3.78 -13.68
C ASP A 34 -3.14 -4.81 -13.86
N SER A 35 -3.67 -5.31 -12.74
CA SER A 35 -4.62 -6.42 -12.70
C SER A 35 -6.07 -6.07 -13.09
N ALA A 36 -6.31 -4.90 -13.69
CA ALA A 36 -7.61 -4.61 -14.29
C ALA A 36 -7.89 -5.61 -15.44
N PRO A 37 -9.15 -5.94 -15.75
CA PRO A 37 -9.45 -6.72 -16.95
C PRO A 37 -8.90 -6.02 -18.22
N THR A 38 -8.21 -6.76 -19.09
CA THR A 38 -7.71 -6.24 -20.37
C THR A 38 -8.84 -5.63 -21.18
N ILE A 39 -10.01 -6.27 -21.17
CA ILE A 39 -11.24 -5.71 -21.73
C ILE A 39 -12.23 -5.45 -20.59
N PRO A 40 -12.75 -4.22 -20.42
CA PRO A 40 -12.51 -3.04 -21.27
C PRO A 40 -11.44 -2.07 -20.72
N ASN A 41 -10.75 -2.43 -19.63
CA ASN A 41 -9.95 -1.49 -18.85
C ASN A 41 -8.48 -1.38 -19.29
N LEU A 42 -8.05 -2.19 -20.26
CA LEU A 42 -6.66 -2.26 -20.72
C LEU A 42 -5.67 -2.55 -19.57
N GLY A 43 -6.06 -3.38 -18.60
CA GLY A 43 -5.09 -3.94 -17.66
C GLY A 43 -4.40 -5.16 -18.27
N PHE A 44 -3.08 -5.17 -18.26
CA PHE A 44 -2.28 -6.23 -18.86
C PHE A 44 -1.91 -7.34 -17.87
N GLY A 45 -1.99 -7.10 -16.57
CA GLY A 45 -1.63 -8.08 -15.53
C GLY A 45 -2.77 -9.03 -15.17
N MET A 46 -2.42 -10.23 -14.71
CA MET A 46 -3.35 -11.18 -14.11
C MET A 46 -3.87 -10.65 -12.76
N SER A 47 -5.14 -10.88 -12.47
CA SER A 47 -5.73 -10.59 -11.15
C SER A 47 -5.80 -11.81 -10.23
N THR A 48 -5.81 -13.01 -10.83
CA THR A 48 -5.77 -14.28 -10.12
C THR A 48 -4.46 -14.43 -9.36
N ALA A 49 -4.55 -14.84 -8.10
CA ALA A 49 -3.39 -15.23 -7.29
C ALA A 49 -2.84 -16.57 -7.82
N ILE A 50 -1.56 -16.60 -8.17
CA ILE A 50 -0.90 -17.74 -8.81
C ILE A 50 0.44 -18.11 -8.14
N GLY A 51 0.88 -17.37 -7.12
CA GLY A 51 2.08 -17.67 -6.33
C GLY A 51 1.79 -18.28 -4.96
N HIS A 52 2.82 -18.58 -4.20
CA HIS A 52 2.70 -18.80 -2.76
C HIS A 52 2.33 -17.49 -2.04
N LEU A 53 2.96 -16.39 -2.47
CA LEU A 53 2.65 -15.04 -2.04
C LEU A 53 2.27 -14.17 -3.24
N ASP A 54 1.11 -13.54 -3.18
CA ASP A 54 0.62 -12.63 -4.22
C ASP A 54 0.43 -11.24 -3.61
N PHE A 55 1.29 -10.31 -4.00
CA PHE A 55 1.31 -8.93 -3.52
C PHE A 55 0.51 -8.03 -4.47
N TYR A 56 -0.39 -7.24 -3.90
CA TYR A 56 -1.23 -6.28 -4.60
C TYR A 56 -0.95 -4.87 -4.06
N PRO A 57 0.24 -4.28 -4.34
CA PRO A 57 0.56 -2.92 -3.92
C PRO A 57 -0.48 -1.93 -4.47
N ASN A 58 -0.96 -1.00 -3.64
CA ASN A 58 -2.00 -0.03 -3.96
C ASN A 58 -3.30 -0.68 -4.50
N GLY A 59 -3.57 -1.93 -4.12
CA GLY A 59 -4.70 -2.72 -4.58
C GLY A 59 -4.46 -3.47 -5.90
N GLY A 60 -3.28 -3.30 -6.52
CA GLY A 60 -2.83 -4.07 -7.68
C GLY A 60 -3.42 -3.67 -9.04
N VAL A 61 -4.20 -2.59 -9.10
CA VAL A 61 -4.92 -2.16 -10.32
C VAL A 61 -4.41 -0.82 -10.86
N GLN A 62 -4.34 0.20 -10.00
CA GLN A 62 -3.89 1.53 -10.39
C GLN A 62 -2.75 1.97 -9.48
N MET A 63 -1.56 2.15 -10.06
CA MET A 63 -0.40 2.56 -9.31
C MET A 63 -0.36 4.10 -9.19
N PRO A 64 0.01 4.64 -8.02
CA PRO A 64 0.24 6.07 -7.87
C PRO A 64 1.28 6.59 -8.88
N GLY A 65 1.03 7.80 -9.43
CA GLY A 65 1.89 8.42 -10.45
C GLY A 65 1.79 7.82 -11.86
N CYS A 66 0.87 6.87 -12.10
CA CYS A 66 0.56 6.38 -13.44
C CYS A 66 -0.78 6.94 -13.92
N ASP A 67 -0.86 7.26 -15.22
CA ASP A 67 -2.13 7.61 -15.87
C ASP A 67 -2.98 6.36 -16.11
N LYS A 68 -4.29 6.57 -16.35
CA LYS A 68 -5.23 5.50 -16.71
C LYS A 68 -5.31 5.33 -18.21
N ASN A 69 -5.38 4.08 -18.66
CA ASN A 69 -5.74 3.78 -20.03
C ASN A 69 -7.22 4.14 -20.31
N PRO A 70 -7.54 4.61 -21.52
CA PRO A 70 -8.93 4.84 -21.92
C PRO A 70 -9.70 3.52 -22.00
N ILE A 71 -10.96 3.52 -21.58
CA ILE A 71 -11.82 2.32 -21.63
C ILE A 71 -12.17 2.01 -23.09
N SER A 72 -11.93 0.76 -23.52
CA SER A 72 -12.28 0.29 -24.88
C SER A 72 -12.84 -1.12 -24.87
N GLN A 73 -13.91 -1.36 -25.63
CA GLN A 73 -14.48 -2.70 -25.85
C GLN A 73 -13.73 -3.49 -26.95
N ILE A 74 -12.89 -2.81 -27.73
CA ILE A 74 -12.07 -3.40 -28.80
C ILE A 74 -10.62 -3.06 -28.46
N VAL A 75 -9.83 -4.10 -28.19
CA VAL A 75 -8.42 -3.97 -27.81
C VAL A 75 -7.58 -4.67 -28.86
N ASP A 76 -6.75 -3.89 -29.55
CA ASP A 76 -5.77 -4.37 -30.52
C ASP A 76 -4.51 -4.83 -29.74
N ILE A 77 -4.58 -6.05 -29.20
CA ILE A 77 -3.52 -6.59 -28.33
C ILE A 77 -2.19 -6.68 -29.09
N ASP A 78 -2.23 -7.16 -30.35
CA ASP A 78 -1.05 -7.26 -31.21
C ASP A 78 -0.47 -5.87 -31.48
N GLY A 79 -1.32 -4.88 -31.81
CA GLY A 79 -0.86 -3.51 -32.03
C GLY A 79 -0.28 -2.85 -30.78
N ILE A 80 -0.82 -3.13 -29.59
CA ILE A 80 -0.24 -2.65 -28.32
C ILE A 80 1.13 -3.31 -28.07
N TRP A 81 1.21 -4.62 -28.28
CA TRP A 81 2.44 -5.38 -28.07
C TRP A 81 3.57 -4.98 -29.04
N GLU A 82 3.22 -4.76 -30.32
CA GLU A 82 4.15 -4.30 -31.36
C GLU A 82 4.46 -2.79 -31.27
N GLY A 83 3.78 -2.05 -30.37
CA GLY A 83 3.96 -0.61 -30.19
C GLY A 83 3.36 0.24 -31.31
N THR A 84 2.44 -0.30 -32.11
CA THR A 84 1.69 0.42 -33.15
C THR A 84 0.40 1.06 -32.61
N ARG A 85 0.05 0.79 -31.34
CA ARG A 85 -1.07 1.39 -30.60
C ARG A 85 -0.62 2.01 -29.29
N ASP A 86 -1.20 3.17 -28.98
CA ASP A 86 -0.94 3.85 -27.72
C ASP A 86 -1.46 3.03 -26.53
N PHE A 87 -0.56 2.76 -25.59
CA PHE A 87 -0.84 2.05 -24.36
C PHE A 87 -0.04 2.66 -23.22
N VAL A 88 -0.72 3.07 -22.15
CA VAL A 88 -0.09 3.55 -20.92
C VAL A 88 0.41 2.33 -20.15
N ALA A 89 1.60 1.86 -20.49
CA ALA A 89 2.26 0.72 -19.85
C ALA A 89 2.70 0.99 -18.39
N CYS A 90 2.50 2.21 -17.87
CA CYS A 90 3.03 2.63 -16.58
C CYS A 90 2.67 1.67 -15.44
N ASN A 91 1.39 1.29 -15.29
CA ASN A 91 0.95 0.34 -14.27
C ASN A 91 1.67 -1.01 -14.41
N HIS A 92 1.70 -1.57 -15.61
CA HIS A 92 2.34 -2.85 -15.89
C HIS A 92 3.85 -2.84 -15.57
N LEU A 93 4.52 -1.74 -15.89
CA LEU A 93 5.96 -1.54 -15.63
C LEU A 93 6.29 -1.22 -14.16
N ARG A 94 5.31 -1.07 -13.26
CA ARG A 94 5.59 -0.77 -11.84
C ARG A 94 6.10 -1.98 -11.06
N SER A 95 5.70 -3.19 -11.44
CA SER A 95 6.11 -4.44 -10.78
C SER A 95 7.63 -4.56 -10.67
N TYR A 96 8.37 -4.42 -11.78
CA TYR A 96 9.83 -4.49 -11.75
C TYR A 96 10.49 -3.26 -11.10
N LYS A 97 9.84 -2.07 -11.16
CA LYS A 97 10.35 -0.87 -10.47
C LYS A 97 10.31 -1.05 -8.95
N TYR A 98 9.21 -1.59 -8.43
CA TYR A 98 9.11 -1.92 -7.01
C TYR A 98 10.07 -3.05 -6.63
N TYR A 99 10.19 -4.10 -7.45
CA TYR A 99 11.18 -5.15 -7.22
C TYR A 99 12.60 -4.57 -7.14
N SER A 100 12.99 -3.70 -8.08
CA SER A 100 14.31 -3.06 -8.10
C SER A 100 14.58 -2.24 -6.82
N ASP A 101 13.62 -1.44 -6.35
CA ASP A 101 13.79 -0.66 -5.14
C ASP A 101 13.80 -1.56 -3.88
N SER A 102 13.05 -2.67 -3.87
CA SER A 102 13.03 -3.61 -2.73
C SER A 102 14.39 -4.22 -2.42
N ILE A 103 15.31 -4.28 -3.39
CA ILE A 103 16.70 -4.73 -3.19
C ILE A 103 17.43 -3.78 -2.22
N ILE A 104 17.19 -2.47 -2.39
CA ILE A 104 17.84 -1.39 -1.62
C ILE A 104 17.14 -1.18 -0.27
N TYR A 105 15.82 -1.41 -0.21
CA TYR A 105 14.99 -1.18 0.98
C TYR A 105 14.41 -2.49 1.53
N PRO A 106 15.17 -3.24 2.36
CA PRO A 106 14.78 -4.56 2.85
C PRO A 106 13.56 -4.59 3.77
N ASP A 107 13.10 -3.45 4.27
CA ASP A 107 11.98 -3.25 5.19
C ASP A 107 10.90 -2.31 4.63
N GLY A 108 11.08 -1.77 3.42
CA GLY A 108 10.27 -0.69 2.87
C GLY A 108 9.00 -1.12 2.12
N PHE A 109 8.76 -2.43 1.99
CA PHE A 109 7.66 -2.98 1.21
C PHE A 109 6.90 -4.06 1.98
N LEU A 110 6.58 -3.79 3.24
CA LEU A 110 5.94 -4.73 4.13
C LEU A 110 4.49 -5.04 3.69
N GLY A 111 4.24 -6.29 3.29
CA GLY A 111 2.93 -6.76 2.82
C GLY A 111 2.05 -7.35 3.92
N TYR A 112 0.83 -6.85 4.07
CA TYR A 112 -0.11 -7.30 5.10
C TYR A 112 -1.08 -8.36 4.54
N PRO A 113 -1.13 -9.57 5.13
CA PRO A 113 -2.13 -10.57 4.74
C PRO A 113 -3.53 -10.01 4.99
N CYS A 114 -4.36 -9.95 3.95
CA CYS A 114 -5.69 -9.37 4.07
C CYS A 114 -6.64 -9.99 3.05
N ALA A 115 -7.94 -10.01 3.35
CA ALA A 115 -8.93 -10.59 2.44
C ALA A 115 -9.25 -9.67 1.24
N SER A 116 -9.09 -8.35 1.39
CA SER A 116 -9.25 -7.38 0.31
C SER A 116 -8.48 -6.10 0.60
N TYR A 117 -8.25 -5.31 -0.46
CA TYR A 117 -7.61 -4.00 -0.33
C TYR A 117 -8.45 -3.01 0.50
N ASP A 118 -9.78 -3.06 0.41
CA ASP A 118 -10.67 -2.18 1.19
C ASP A 118 -10.54 -2.43 2.69
N LEU A 119 -10.42 -3.70 3.11
CA LEU A 119 -10.19 -4.06 4.50
C LEU A 119 -8.79 -3.61 4.97
N PHE A 120 -7.79 -3.67 4.10
CA PHE A 120 -6.46 -3.13 4.37
C PHE A 120 -6.49 -1.60 4.54
N GLN A 121 -7.20 -0.87 3.68
CA GLN A 121 -7.39 0.58 3.79
C GLN A 121 -8.14 0.98 5.07
N ALA A 122 -9.15 0.21 5.46
CA ALA A 122 -9.86 0.39 6.73
C ALA A 122 -9.03 0.02 7.97
N GLY A 123 -7.86 -0.62 7.77
CA GLY A 123 -6.91 -0.97 8.81
C GLY A 123 -7.26 -2.24 9.60
N ASN A 124 -8.11 -3.10 9.03
CA ASN A 124 -8.53 -4.36 9.64
C ASN A 124 -7.41 -5.42 9.65
N CYS A 125 -6.34 -5.19 8.90
CA CYS A 125 -5.23 -6.13 8.68
C CYS A 125 -3.90 -5.57 9.23
N PHE A 126 -3.97 -4.75 10.28
CA PHE A 126 -2.83 -4.11 10.93
C PHE A 126 -2.85 -4.41 12.44
N PRO A 127 -1.68 -4.61 13.10
CA PRO A 127 -0.32 -4.65 12.55
C PRO A 127 -0.05 -6.02 11.88
N CYS A 128 1.22 -6.33 11.63
CA CYS A 128 1.60 -7.67 11.22
C CYS A 128 1.16 -8.74 12.23
N PRO A 129 0.81 -9.95 11.76
CA PRO A 129 0.52 -11.07 12.66
C PRO A 129 1.79 -11.49 13.42
N GLU A 130 1.64 -12.34 14.45
CA GLU A 130 2.76 -12.86 15.26
C GLU A 130 3.83 -13.57 14.41
N GLY A 131 3.44 -14.12 13.27
CA GLY A 131 4.36 -14.68 12.27
C GLY A 131 5.14 -13.65 11.46
N GLY A 132 4.94 -12.34 11.66
CA GLY A 132 5.49 -11.26 10.85
C GLY A 132 4.83 -11.12 9.48
N CYS A 133 5.22 -10.09 8.73
CA CYS A 133 4.80 -9.86 7.36
C CYS A 133 5.98 -10.03 6.39
N PRO A 134 5.76 -10.64 5.22
CA PRO A 134 6.78 -10.67 4.17
C PRO A 134 6.96 -9.30 3.53
N ASN A 135 8.19 -8.96 3.17
CA ASN A 135 8.47 -7.83 2.30
C ASN A 135 8.23 -8.25 0.85
N MET A 136 7.49 -7.44 0.10
CA MET A 136 7.31 -7.62 -1.34
C MET A 136 8.65 -7.46 -2.06
N GLY A 137 8.90 -8.30 -3.07
CA GLY A 137 10.09 -8.23 -3.92
C GLY A 137 11.24 -9.09 -3.39
N HIS A 138 12.46 -8.57 -3.45
CA HIS A 138 13.70 -9.34 -3.36
C HIS A 138 13.82 -10.21 -2.09
N TYR A 139 13.24 -9.77 -0.97
CA TYR A 139 13.34 -10.44 0.32
C TYR A 139 12.08 -11.23 0.73
N ALA A 140 11.16 -11.49 -0.21
CA ALA A 140 9.96 -12.29 0.04
C ALA A 140 10.30 -13.75 0.43
N ASP A 141 11.43 -14.26 -0.08
CA ASP A 141 11.94 -15.61 0.16
C ASP A 141 12.24 -15.90 1.64
N ARG A 142 12.48 -14.87 2.47
CA ARG A 142 12.61 -14.99 3.93
C ARG A 142 11.37 -15.59 4.60
N PHE A 143 10.23 -15.59 3.90
CA PHE A 143 8.96 -16.14 4.37
C PHE A 143 8.55 -17.43 3.65
N LYS A 144 9.39 -18.00 2.77
CA LYS A 144 9.06 -19.20 1.97
C LYS A 144 8.59 -20.38 2.81
N ASP A 145 9.16 -20.57 4.01
CA ASP A 145 8.82 -21.71 4.86
C ASP A 145 7.50 -21.54 5.62
N LYS A 146 6.97 -20.32 5.70
CA LYS A 146 5.71 -20.01 6.40
C LYS A 146 4.47 -20.19 5.51
N PHE A 147 4.64 -20.17 4.19
CA PHE A 147 3.54 -20.13 3.23
C PHE A 147 3.68 -21.22 2.15
N LYS A 148 3.72 -22.49 2.57
CA LYS A 148 3.96 -23.63 1.66
C LYS A 148 2.72 -24.14 0.93
N SER A 149 1.54 -24.04 1.53
CA SER A 149 0.34 -24.71 1.00
C SER A 149 -0.70 -23.73 0.45
N ASP A 150 -0.82 -22.56 1.08
CA ASP A 150 -1.91 -21.63 0.82
C ASP A 150 -1.47 -20.51 -0.13
N LEU A 151 -2.40 -20.10 -1.01
CA LEU A 151 -2.28 -18.86 -1.76
C LEU A 151 -2.58 -17.70 -0.80
N VAL A 152 -1.62 -16.80 -0.60
CA VAL A 152 -1.80 -15.68 0.34
C VAL A 152 -1.77 -14.36 -0.39
N LYS A 153 -2.88 -13.61 -0.28
CA LYS A 153 -2.99 -12.24 -0.78
C LYS A 153 -2.45 -11.26 0.24
N LEU A 154 -1.53 -10.42 -0.20
CA LEU A 154 -0.87 -9.40 0.61
C LEU A 154 -1.10 -8.02 0.01
N TYR A 155 -1.35 -7.04 0.88
CA TYR A 155 -1.60 -5.67 0.48
C TYR A 155 -0.63 -4.72 1.17
N LEU A 156 -0.22 -3.69 0.45
CA LEU A 156 0.61 -2.60 0.93
C LEU A 156 0.35 -1.37 0.05
N ASN A 157 0.83 -0.21 0.46
CA ASN A 157 0.85 1.00 -0.36
C ASN A 157 2.29 1.35 -0.74
N THR A 158 2.49 2.04 -1.87
CA THR A 158 3.78 2.56 -2.32
C THR A 158 3.65 4.03 -2.74
N ALA A 159 4.77 4.75 -2.80
CA ALA A 159 4.76 6.14 -3.26
C ALA A 159 4.49 6.26 -4.76
N GLU A 160 4.18 7.48 -5.23
CA GLU A 160 3.93 7.80 -6.64
C GLU A 160 5.19 7.95 -7.50
N ALA A 161 6.32 8.24 -6.87
CA ALA A 161 7.60 8.45 -7.52
C ALA A 161 8.71 7.75 -6.73
N LYS A 162 9.85 7.53 -7.40
CA LYS A 162 11.02 6.93 -6.76
C LYS A 162 11.56 7.91 -5.70
N ASP A 163 11.92 7.49 -4.49
CA ASP A 163 11.90 6.11 -3.96
C ASP A 163 10.50 5.64 -3.54
N PHE A 164 10.12 4.39 -3.90
CA PHE A 164 8.77 3.87 -3.64
C PHE A 164 8.40 3.35 -2.24
N PRO A 165 9.33 3.00 -1.33
CA PRO A 165 8.98 2.32 -0.09
C PRO A 165 8.14 3.22 0.81
N LEU A 166 7.24 2.60 1.58
CA LEU A 166 6.45 3.27 2.61
C LEU A 166 6.38 2.43 3.88
N TRP A 167 6.41 3.11 5.03
CA TRP A 167 6.28 2.49 6.35
C TRP A 167 4.93 2.84 6.96
N ARG A 168 4.13 1.82 7.26
CA ARG A 168 2.75 1.99 7.75
C ARG A 168 2.69 2.12 9.27
N TYR A 169 1.97 3.13 9.75
CA TYR A 169 1.73 3.39 11.17
C TYR A 169 0.24 3.55 11.43
N LYS A 170 -0.21 3.15 12.63
CA LYS A 170 -1.52 3.49 13.16
C LYS A 170 -1.36 4.58 14.22
N ILE A 171 -2.07 5.69 14.04
CA ILE A 171 -2.01 6.83 14.96
C ILE A 171 -3.40 7.03 15.56
N SER A 172 -3.48 7.01 16.90
CA SER A 172 -4.70 7.36 17.63
C SER A 172 -4.48 8.63 18.44
N VAL A 173 -5.31 9.65 18.21
CA VAL A 173 -5.22 10.96 18.87
C VAL A 173 -6.46 11.19 19.72
N THR A 174 -6.29 11.31 21.03
CA THR A 174 -7.36 11.76 21.94
C THR A 174 -7.23 13.25 22.16
N LEU A 175 -8.25 14.00 21.75
CA LEU A 175 -8.22 15.46 21.79
C LEU A 175 -8.41 16.02 23.20
N SER A 176 -7.79 17.16 23.47
CA SER A 176 -7.99 17.94 24.69
C SER A 176 -8.44 19.36 24.34
N GLY A 177 -9.35 19.94 25.11
CA GLY A 177 -9.79 21.31 24.92
C GLY A 177 -11.08 21.62 25.66
N LYS A 178 -11.55 22.86 25.57
CA LYS A 178 -12.78 23.30 26.26
C LYS A 178 -14.04 23.22 25.39
N HIS A 179 -13.88 23.32 24.07
CA HIS A 179 -15.00 23.45 23.14
C HIS A 179 -14.77 22.60 21.90
N LYS A 180 -15.87 22.13 21.31
CA LYS A 180 -15.83 21.52 19.97
C LYS A 180 -15.47 22.58 18.92
N VAL A 181 -14.64 22.22 17.96
CA VAL A 181 -14.23 23.08 16.85
C VAL A 181 -14.42 22.37 15.52
N LYS A 182 -14.42 23.10 14.41
CA LYS A 182 -14.45 22.53 13.05
C LYS A 182 -13.10 22.76 12.39
N GLY A 183 -12.44 21.71 11.93
CA GLY A 183 -11.08 21.80 11.41
C GLY A 183 -10.51 20.44 11.02
N TYR A 184 -9.20 20.34 10.99
CA TYR A 184 -8.48 19.10 10.78
C TYR A 184 -7.28 19.00 11.72
N VAL A 185 -6.88 17.76 11.99
CA VAL A 185 -5.76 17.41 12.87
C VAL A 185 -4.71 16.70 12.04
N ASN A 186 -3.47 17.16 12.18
CA ASN A 186 -2.29 16.56 11.59
C ASN A 186 -1.34 16.09 12.70
N VAL A 187 -0.62 15.02 12.42
CA VAL A 187 0.46 14.50 13.28
C VAL A 187 1.73 14.31 12.44
N ALA A 188 2.88 14.61 13.02
CA ALA A 188 4.19 14.25 12.49
C ALA A 188 4.98 13.45 13.54
N LEU A 189 5.64 12.38 13.10
CA LEU A 189 6.44 11.49 13.93
C LEU A 189 7.92 11.90 13.89
N TYR A 190 8.61 11.80 15.02
CA TYR A 190 10.03 12.05 15.17
C TYR A 190 10.65 10.88 15.91
N GLY A 191 11.70 10.29 15.35
CA GLY A 191 12.41 9.18 15.95
C GLY A 191 13.91 9.29 15.76
N SER A 192 14.63 8.19 16.01
CA SER A 192 16.09 8.12 15.92
C SER A 192 16.62 8.45 14.52
N ASP A 193 15.88 8.07 13.47
CA ASP A 193 16.38 8.05 12.10
C ASP A 193 15.81 9.18 11.24
N GLY A 194 14.96 10.03 11.82
CA GLY A 194 14.42 11.21 11.15
C GLY A 194 13.03 11.60 11.63
N ASN A 195 12.32 12.33 10.77
CA ASN A 195 10.95 12.74 11.04
C ASN A 195 10.10 12.68 9.78
N THR A 196 8.81 12.42 9.95
CA THR A 196 7.85 12.43 8.85
C THR A 196 7.42 13.86 8.51
N LYS A 197 6.78 14.02 7.34
CA LYS A 197 5.85 15.14 7.10
C LYS A 197 4.61 15.03 7.99
N GLN A 198 3.74 16.02 7.91
CA GLN A 198 2.46 16.03 8.62
C GLN A 198 1.42 15.19 7.88
N TYR A 199 0.81 14.24 8.59
CA TYR A 199 -0.29 13.42 8.07
C TYR A 199 -1.60 13.81 8.74
N GLN A 200 -2.65 13.98 7.94
CA GLN A 200 -3.98 14.32 8.44
C GLN A 200 -4.65 13.07 9.05
N ILE A 201 -4.96 13.13 10.34
CA ILE A 201 -5.60 12.06 11.10
C ILE A 201 -7.12 12.14 10.99
N THR A 202 -7.67 13.35 11.06
CA THR A 202 -9.11 13.54 10.94
C THR A 202 -9.43 14.95 10.46
N LYS A 203 -10.61 15.11 9.84
CA LYS A 203 -11.17 16.37 9.38
C LYS A 203 -12.67 16.39 9.65
N GLY A 204 -13.16 17.49 10.18
CA GLY A 204 -14.58 17.66 10.48
C GLY A 204 -14.81 18.33 11.83
N THR A 205 -15.78 17.84 12.58
CA THR A 205 -16.08 18.33 13.93
C THR A 205 -15.18 17.63 14.94
N LEU A 206 -14.25 18.39 15.51
CA LEU A 206 -13.27 17.96 16.48
C LEU A 206 -13.83 18.19 17.89
N LYS A 207 -14.07 17.10 18.62
CA LYS A 207 -14.60 17.12 19.98
C LYS A 207 -13.49 16.78 20.97
N PRO A 208 -13.26 17.58 22.02
CA PRO A 208 -12.42 17.17 23.15
C PRO A 208 -12.87 15.81 23.70
N ASP A 209 -11.92 15.07 24.28
CA ASP A 209 -12.08 13.74 24.89
C ASP A 209 -12.39 12.59 23.92
N ASN A 210 -12.71 12.89 22.65
CA ASN A 210 -12.85 11.88 21.62
C ASN A 210 -11.48 11.44 21.07
N THR A 211 -11.37 10.16 20.75
CA THR A 211 -10.23 9.56 20.06
C THR A 211 -10.51 9.40 18.57
N TYR A 212 -9.54 9.79 17.75
CA TYR A 212 -9.58 9.67 16.29
C TYR A 212 -8.41 8.83 15.84
N THR A 213 -8.66 7.83 14.99
CA THR A 213 -7.64 6.90 14.51
C THR A 213 -7.46 7.05 13.01
N ALA A 214 -6.21 7.02 12.54
CA ALA A 214 -5.89 6.91 11.12
C ALA A 214 -4.69 5.98 10.91
N TYR A 215 -4.64 5.40 9.71
CA TYR A 215 -3.48 4.66 9.21
C TYR A 215 -2.76 5.54 8.21
N ILE A 216 -1.45 5.66 8.37
CA ILE A 216 -0.61 6.49 7.50
C ILE A 216 0.49 5.62 6.90
N ASP A 217 0.88 5.93 5.67
CA ASP A 217 2.03 5.33 5.00
C ASP A 217 3.09 6.43 4.84
N ALA A 218 4.16 6.32 5.63
CA ALA A 218 5.24 7.30 5.70
C ALA A 218 6.32 7.04 4.65
N ASP A 219 6.86 8.09 4.04
CA ASP A 219 7.98 8.03 3.09
C ASP A 219 9.35 7.88 3.77
N VAL A 220 9.38 7.83 5.10
CA VAL A 220 10.59 7.70 5.91
C VAL A 220 10.34 6.73 7.05
N ASN A 221 11.26 5.78 7.25
CA ASN A 221 11.36 5.03 8.50
C ASN A 221 11.95 5.95 9.58
N VAL A 222 11.20 6.25 10.63
CA VAL A 222 11.68 7.13 11.70
C VAL A 222 12.46 6.41 12.78
N GLY A 223 12.60 5.07 12.70
CA GLY A 223 13.22 4.26 13.74
C GLY A 223 12.45 4.33 15.06
N ASP A 224 13.16 4.40 16.17
CA ASP A 224 12.55 4.47 17.50
C ASP A 224 11.88 5.81 17.71
N ILE A 225 10.54 5.82 17.80
CA ILE A 225 9.75 7.05 17.96
C ILE A 225 10.02 7.66 19.35
N THR A 226 10.61 8.85 19.35
CA THR A 226 10.93 9.59 20.58
C THR A 226 9.94 10.73 20.84
N LYS A 227 9.29 11.25 19.80
CA LYS A 227 8.39 12.40 19.89
C LYS A 227 7.35 12.41 18.79
N VAL A 228 6.20 12.99 19.10
CA VAL A 228 5.16 13.34 18.12
C VAL A 228 4.86 14.83 18.18
N LYS A 229 4.52 15.42 17.03
CA LYS A 229 4.00 16.79 16.96
C LYS A 229 2.56 16.77 16.50
N PHE A 230 1.70 17.40 17.29
CA PHE A 230 0.30 17.64 16.97
C PHE A 230 0.14 19.03 16.36
N LEU A 231 -0.62 19.13 15.28
CA LEU A 231 -1.08 20.40 14.74
C LEU A 231 -2.57 20.29 14.44
N TRP A 232 -3.33 21.31 14.78
CA TRP A 232 -4.70 21.44 14.31
C TRP A 232 -4.86 22.77 13.58
N ASN A 233 -5.72 22.80 12.59
CA ASN A 233 -6.00 24.02 11.84
C ASN A 233 -7.47 24.06 11.42
N ASN A 234 -7.96 25.25 11.08
CA ASN A 234 -9.30 25.46 10.54
C ASN A 234 -9.26 26.46 9.38
N ASN A 235 -10.27 26.39 8.51
CA ASN A 235 -10.38 27.29 7.36
C ASN A 235 -11.47 28.36 7.58
N LEU A 236 -11.87 28.59 8.83
CA LEU A 236 -12.98 29.49 9.18
C LEU A 236 -12.45 30.57 10.11
N VAL A 237 -12.73 31.84 9.81
CA VAL A 237 -12.39 32.94 10.71
C VAL A 237 -13.06 32.69 12.06
N ASN A 238 -12.26 32.45 13.09
CA ASN A 238 -12.76 32.18 14.42
C ASN A 238 -12.26 33.24 15.41
N PRO A 239 -13.06 34.28 15.69
CA PRO A 239 -12.65 35.40 16.54
C PRO A 239 -12.42 34.99 18.00
N THR A 240 -12.87 33.80 18.42
CA THR A 240 -12.65 33.29 19.78
C THR A 240 -11.27 32.69 20.01
N LEU A 241 -10.44 32.56 18.95
CA LEU A 241 -9.09 31.96 18.98
C LEU A 241 -9.06 30.67 19.82
N PRO A 242 -9.89 29.67 19.49
CA PRO A 242 -10.03 28.48 20.31
C PRO A 242 -8.69 27.74 20.39
N LYS A 243 -8.46 27.06 21.52
CA LYS A 243 -7.29 26.18 21.71
C LYS A 243 -7.74 24.73 21.71
N LEU A 244 -7.05 23.93 20.92
CA LEU A 244 -7.20 22.48 20.88
C LEU A 244 -5.81 21.86 20.99
N GLY A 245 -5.72 20.79 21.75
CA GLY A 245 -4.52 19.97 21.91
C GLY A 245 -4.84 18.49 21.78
N ALA A 246 -3.85 17.66 22.06
CA ALA A 246 -4.01 16.22 22.23
C ALA A 246 -3.65 15.87 23.67
N ALA A 247 -4.56 15.18 24.38
CA ALA A 247 -4.29 14.62 25.70
C ALA A 247 -3.33 13.44 25.58
N THR A 248 -3.57 12.55 24.61
CA THR A 248 -2.72 11.41 24.31
C THR A 248 -2.62 11.19 22.81
N ILE A 249 -1.46 10.73 22.36
CA ILE A 249 -1.23 10.23 21.02
C ILE A 249 -0.51 8.90 21.15
N THR A 250 -1.12 7.84 20.64
CA THR A 250 -0.48 6.52 20.55
C THR A 250 -0.10 6.25 19.11
N VAL A 251 1.05 5.60 18.92
CA VAL A 251 1.56 5.24 17.61
C VAL A 251 1.95 3.77 17.65
N ASP A 252 1.30 2.98 16.81
CA ASP A 252 1.66 1.57 16.61
C ASP A 252 2.40 1.45 15.28
N VAL A 253 3.54 0.74 15.29
CA VAL A 253 4.39 0.49 14.12
C VAL A 253 3.94 -0.82 13.46
N GLY A 254 3.80 -0.82 12.14
CA GLY A 254 3.22 -1.97 11.44
C GLY A 254 4.00 -3.28 11.55
N GLN A 255 5.32 -3.22 11.74
CA GLN A 255 6.18 -4.40 11.84
C GLN A 255 6.12 -5.08 13.22
N ASN A 256 5.70 -4.38 14.27
CA ASN A 256 5.76 -4.88 15.64
C ASN A 256 4.46 -5.59 16.05
N ARG A 257 4.57 -6.87 16.42
CA ARG A 257 3.75 -7.52 17.42
C ARG A 257 4.61 -8.46 18.27
#